data_AF-A0A949KHF5-F1
#
_entry.id   AF-A0A949KHF5-F1
#
_cell.length_a   1.000
_cell.length_b   1.000
_cell.length_c   1.000
_cell.angle_alpha   90.00
_cell.angle_beta   90.00
_cell.angle_gamma   90.00
#
_symmetry.space_group_name_H-M   'P 1'
#
loop_
_entity.id
_entity.type
_entity.pdbx_description
1 polymer ?
#
loop_
_entity_poly.entity_id
_entity_poly.type
_entity_poly.pdbx_seq_one_letter_code
_entity_poly.pdbx_strand_id
1 'polypeptide(L)'
;MRSMAGHSRITPDADAEYEVIVTGDGKHFVATCKGYPVFAQGETREETLENLREAMALYFDDLPISLPATVIKTLTDAGFFGVNKRGRHIRFRRYGENSETLIIPNTAEVADSIIDHIQRITGNSTSRSS
;
A
#
# COMPACT_ATOMS: atom_id res chain seq x y z
N MET A 1 3.44 -21.63 -33.29
CA MET A 1 2.74 -21.14 -32.08
C MET A 1 2.46 -19.67 -32.26
N ARG A 2 1.23 -19.20 -32.00
CA ARG A 2 0.91 -17.77 -32.03
C ARG A 2 1.17 -17.22 -30.64
N SER A 3 2.16 -16.32 -30.52
CA SER A 3 2.33 -15.52 -29.31
C SER A 3 1.12 -14.60 -29.17
N MET A 4 0.40 -14.69 -28.05
CA MET A 4 -0.69 -13.77 -27.74
C MET A 4 -0.18 -12.74 -26.73
N ALA A 5 0.22 -11.57 -27.24
CA ALA A 5 0.50 -10.39 -26.42
C ALA A 5 -0.78 -9.55 -26.31
N GLY A 6 -1.20 -9.23 -25.09
CA GLY A 6 -2.35 -8.36 -24.87
C GLY A 6 -2.17 -7.48 -23.65
N HIS A 7 -2.51 -6.20 -23.79
CA HIS A 7 -2.57 -5.26 -22.67
C HIS A 7 -3.83 -5.52 -21.85
N SER A 8 -3.66 -5.56 -20.54
CA SER A 8 -4.74 -5.63 -19.56
C SER A 8 -4.53 -4.56 -18.50
N ARG A 9 -5.56 -4.30 -17.70
CA ARG A 9 -5.44 -3.53 -16.46
C ARG A 9 -5.75 -4.43 -15.28
N ILE A 10 -5.01 -4.24 -14.19
CA ILE A 10 -5.31 -4.86 -12.90
C ILE A 10 -5.31 -3.79 -11.80
N THR A 11 -6.00 -4.10 -10.72
CA THR A 11 -6.09 -3.29 -9.50
C THR A 11 -5.61 -4.15 -8.33
N PRO A 12 -4.27 -4.26 -8.10
CA PRO A 12 -3.70 -4.95 -6.94
C PRO A 12 -4.20 -4.33 -5.63
N ASP A 13 -4.41 -3.02 -5.69
CA ASP A 13 -5.14 -2.22 -4.73
C ASP A 13 -6.38 -1.63 -5.43
N ALA A 14 -7.45 -1.40 -4.68
CA ALA A 14 -8.76 -0.95 -5.13
C ALA A 14 -8.81 0.50 -5.60
N ASP A 15 -7.69 1.23 -5.55
CA ASP A 15 -7.66 2.68 -5.82
C ASP A 15 -6.76 3.05 -7.02
N ALA A 16 -5.94 2.13 -7.52
CA ALA A 16 -5.05 2.36 -8.67
C ALA A 16 -5.13 1.26 -9.74
N GLU A 17 -5.30 1.68 -10.99
CA GLU A 17 -5.19 0.81 -12.17
C GLU A 17 -3.75 0.76 -12.70
N TYR A 18 -3.26 -0.44 -12.96
CA TYR A 18 -1.92 -0.67 -13.47
C TYR A 18 -1.96 -1.30 -14.87
N GLU A 19 -1.11 -0.80 -15.77
CA GLU A 19 -0.93 -1.36 -17.09
C GLU A 19 -0.09 -2.64 -17.02
N VAL A 20 -0.65 -3.75 -17.51
CA VAL A 20 0.03 -5.05 -17.53
C VAL A 20 0.10 -5.62 -18.94
N ILE A 21 1.16 -6.37 -19.19
CA ILE A 21 1.39 -7.07 -20.45
C ILE A 21 1.32 -8.56 -20.15
N VAL A 22 0.39 -9.26 -20.81
CA VAL A 22 0.30 -10.73 -20.76
C VAL A 22 0.80 -11.30 -22.07
N THR A 23 1.75 -12.23 -21.98
CA THR A 23 2.30 -12.99 -23.10
C THR A 23 2.13 -14.47 -22.86
N GLY A 24 1.82 -15.26 -23.89
CA GLY A 24 1.73 -16.70 -23.76
C GLY A 24 1.72 -17.43 -25.09
N ASP A 25 1.80 -18.75 -25.01
CA ASP A 25 1.81 -19.66 -26.15
C ASP A 25 0.55 -20.53 -26.26
N GLY A 26 -0.43 -20.30 -25.37
CA GLY A 26 -1.68 -21.04 -25.25
C GLY A 26 -1.63 -22.21 -24.27
N LYS A 27 -0.47 -22.55 -23.72
CA LYS A 27 -0.30 -23.53 -22.63
C LYS A 27 0.17 -22.88 -21.34
N HIS A 28 1.03 -21.87 -21.46
CA HIS A 28 1.50 -21.08 -20.35
C HIS A 28 1.42 -19.60 -20.69
N PHE A 29 1.11 -18.81 -19.67
CA PHE A 29 1.01 -17.38 -19.74
C PHE A 29 1.92 -16.76 -18.68
N VAL A 30 2.49 -15.62 -19.02
CA VAL A 30 3.31 -14.79 -18.15
C VAL A 30 2.75 -13.37 -18.22
N ALA A 31 2.51 -12.76 -17.07
CA ALA A 31 2.10 -11.37 -16.97
C ALA A 31 3.17 -10.54 -16.25
N THR A 32 3.36 -9.30 -16.72
CA THR A 32 4.30 -8.33 -16.16
C THR A 32 3.58 -7.00 -15.94
N CYS A 33 3.93 -6.28 -14.86
CA CYS A 33 3.40 -4.94 -14.60
C CYS A 33 4.39 -3.86 -15.05
N LYS A 34 3.93 -2.90 -15.86
CA LYS A 34 4.79 -1.83 -16.36
C LYS A 34 5.25 -0.93 -15.22
N GLY A 35 6.55 -0.65 -15.16
CA GLY A 35 7.15 0.20 -14.12
C GLY A 35 7.47 -0.52 -12.81
N TYR A 36 7.14 -1.80 -12.68
CA TYR A 36 7.38 -2.58 -11.46
C TYR A 36 8.13 -3.89 -11.79
N PRO A 37 9.08 -4.31 -10.94
CA PRO A 37 9.84 -5.54 -11.14
C PRO A 37 9.05 -6.77 -10.67
N VAL A 38 7.78 -6.87 -11.06
CA VAL A 38 6.85 -7.92 -10.63
C VAL A 38 6.30 -8.66 -11.85
N PHE A 39 6.34 -9.98 -11.79
CA PHE A 39 5.80 -10.87 -12.80
C PHE A 39 5.11 -12.07 -12.16
N ALA A 40 4.19 -12.68 -12.88
CA ALA A 40 3.51 -13.90 -12.49
C ALA A 40 3.25 -14.80 -13.70
N GLN A 41 3.00 -16.08 -13.46
CA GLN A 41 2.69 -17.07 -14.49
C GLN A 41 1.43 -17.86 -14.13
N GLY A 42 0.80 -18.47 -15.13
CA GLY A 42 -0.36 -19.35 -14.96
C GLY A 42 -0.66 -20.16 -16.22
N GLU A 43 -1.56 -21.12 -16.10
CA GLU A 43 -2.01 -21.98 -17.21
C GLU A 43 -3.05 -21.26 -18.09
N THR A 44 -3.78 -20.32 -17.50
CA THR A 44 -4.76 -19.48 -18.19
C THR A 44 -4.42 -18.00 -18.09
N ARG A 45 -4.97 -17.18 -18.99
CA ARG A 45 -4.80 -15.72 -18.95
C ARG A 45 -5.36 -15.16 -17.63
N GLU A 46 -6.52 -15.64 -17.22
CA GLU A 46 -7.25 -15.19 -16.04
C GLU A 46 -6.48 -15.52 -14.75
N GLU A 47 -6.02 -16.77 -14.62
CA GLU A 47 -5.18 -17.19 -13.50
C GLU A 47 -3.88 -16.37 -13.43
N THR A 48 -3.24 -16.13 -14.58
CA THR A 48 -2.00 -15.34 -14.63
C THR A 48 -2.21 -13.91 -14.15
N LEU A 49 -3.35 -13.29 -14.50
CA LEU A 49 -3.71 -11.96 -14.04
C LEU A 49 -3.99 -11.93 -12.53
N GLU A 50 -4.65 -12.95 -11.99
CA GLU A 50 -4.91 -13.07 -10.56
C GLU A 50 -3.61 -13.27 -9.77
N ASN A 51 -2.73 -14.15 -10.24
CA ASN A 51 -1.41 -14.35 -9.66
C ASN A 51 -0.58 -13.06 -9.70
N LEU A 52 -0.67 -12.27 -10.78
CA LEU A 52 0.00 -10.97 -10.86
C LEU A 52 -0.59 -9.97 -9.87
N ARG A 53 -1.91 -9.97 -9.69
CA ARG A 53 -2.61 -9.11 -8.71
C ARG A 53 -2.11 -9.39 -7.30
N GLU A 54 -1.98 -10.65 -6.91
CA GLU A 54 -1.46 -11.05 -5.59
C GLU A 54 0.03 -10.70 -5.43
N ALA A 55 0.86 -11.00 -6.44
CA ALA A 55 2.29 -10.68 -6.41
C ALA A 55 2.55 -9.17 -6.27
N MET A 56 1.75 -8.34 -6.96
CA MET A 56 1.81 -6.89 -6.85
C MET A 56 1.39 -6.40 -5.45
N ALA A 57 0.36 -7.00 -4.85
CA ALA A 57 -0.05 -6.66 -3.48
C ALA A 57 1.07 -6.97 -2.46
N LEU A 58 1.74 -8.10 -2.60
CA LEU A 58 2.90 -8.46 -1.78
C LEU A 58 4.09 -7.50 -1.99
N TYR A 59 4.41 -7.18 -3.24
CA TYR A 59 5.46 -6.22 -3.57
C TYR A 59 5.20 -4.87 -2.90
N PHE A 60 3.97 -4.38 -2.97
CA PHE A 60 3.61 -3.13 -2.32
C PHE A 60 3.65 -3.21 -0.82
N ASP A 61 3.33 -4.36 -0.21
CA ASP A 61 3.46 -4.55 1.24
C ASP A 61 4.91 -4.46 1.72
N ASP A 62 5.88 -4.88 0.91
CA ASP A 62 7.31 -4.81 1.24
C ASP A 62 7.95 -3.43 1.02
N LEU A 63 7.30 -2.52 0.28
CA LEU A 63 7.86 -1.18 0.08
C LEU A 63 8.01 -0.41 1.41
N PRO A 64 9.10 0.34 1.61
CA PRO A 64 9.28 1.14 2.81
C PRO A 64 8.18 2.19 2.94
N ILE A 65 7.76 2.43 4.19
CA ILE A 65 6.83 3.50 4.50
C ILE A 65 7.60 4.82 4.50
N SER A 66 7.15 5.77 3.69
CA SER A 66 7.64 7.14 3.71
C SER A 66 6.54 8.06 4.23
N LEU A 67 6.69 8.54 5.46
CA LEU A 67 5.80 9.54 6.06
C LEU A 67 6.48 10.91 6.10
N PRO A 68 5.73 12.02 5.94
CA PRO A 68 6.24 13.36 6.17
C PRO A 68 6.81 13.49 7.60
N ALA A 69 7.92 14.21 7.76
CA ALA A 69 8.58 14.39 9.05
C ALA A 69 7.65 14.99 10.12
N THR A 70 6.72 15.87 9.72
CA THR A 70 5.70 16.45 10.60
C THR A 70 4.72 15.41 11.15
N VAL A 71 4.33 14.42 10.34
CA VAL A 71 3.48 13.30 10.76
C VAL A 71 4.24 12.42 11.76
N ILE A 72 5.50 12.08 11.46
CA ILE A 72 6.35 11.28 12.36
C ILE A 72 6.51 11.98 13.71
N LYS A 73 6.78 13.29 13.72
CA LYS A 73 6.88 14.08 14.94
C LYS A 73 5.57 14.06 15.73
N THR A 74 4.43 14.28 15.08
CA THR A 74 3.11 14.30 15.72
C THR A 74 2.76 12.95 16.37
N LEU A 75 3.08 11.83 15.68
CA LEU A 75 2.92 10.47 16.23
C LEU A 75 3.78 10.26 17.48
N THR A 76 5.05 10.65 17.39
CA THR A 76 6.02 10.50 18.49
C THR A 76 5.62 11.34 19.71
N ASP A 77 5.21 12.59 19.50
CA ASP A 77 4.73 13.50 20.56
C ASP A 77 3.46 12.95 21.25
N ALA A 78 2.64 12.19 20.52
CA ALA A 78 1.46 11.51 21.04
C ALA A 78 1.75 10.14 21.69
N GLY A 79 3.01 9.70 21.73
CA GLY A 79 3.41 8.41 22.32
C GLY A 79 3.13 7.19 21.45
N PHE A 80 2.90 7.37 20.15
CA PHE A 80 2.73 6.27 19.20
C PHE A 80 4.08 5.78 18.65
N PHE A 81 4.35 4.49 18.83
CA PHE A 81 5.59 3.83 18.45
C PHE A 81 5.32 2.53 17.67
N GLY A 82 6.27 2.12 16.83
CA GLY A 82 6.18 0.88 16.06
C GLY A 82 5.42 1.06 14.74
N VAL A 83 5.99 0.50 13.69
CA VAL A 83 5.45 0.58 12.33
C VAL A 83 5.17 -0.84 11.88
N ASN A 84 3.89 -1.22 11.82
CA ASN A 84 3.49 -2.44 11.12
C ASN A 84 2.68 -2.05 9.89
N LYS A 85 3.28 -2.23 8.72
CA LYS A 85 2.58 -2.16 7.45
C LYS A 85 1.69 -3.38 7.29
N ARG A 86 0.46 -3.18 6.85
CA ARG A 86 -0.42 -4.23 6.32
C ARG A 86 -1.28 -3.64 5.23
N GLY A 87 -1.04 -4.01 3.97
CA GLY A 87 -1.78 -3.42 2.86
C GLY A 87 -1.65 -1.90 2.84
N ARG A 88 -2.80 -1.25 2.77
CA ARG A 88 -2.94 0.22 2.73
C ARG A 88 -2.89 0.90 4.09
N HIS A 89 -2.57 0.18 5.16
CA HIS A 89 -2.65 0.71 6.50
C HIS A 89 -1.33 0.58 7.23
N ILE A 90 -0.95 1.64 7.92
CA ILE A 90 0.18 1.67 8.82
C ILE A 90 -0.38 1.68 10.24
N ARG A 91 0.01 0.68 11.03
CA ARG A 91 -0.39 0.56 12.42
C ARG A 91 0.71 1.08 13.33
N PHE A 92 0.34 2.03 14.17
CA PHE A 92 1.16 2.53 15.27
C PHE A 92 0.57 2.08 16.60
N ARG A 93 1.43 1.77 17.57
CA ARG A 93 1.01 1.30 18.89
C ARG A 93 1.47 2.28 19.97
N ARG A 94 0.56 2.64 20.86
CA ARG A 94 0.93 3.28 22.12
C ARG A 94 1.04 2.20 23.19
N TYR A 95 2.19 2.12 23.87
CA TYR A 95 2.40 1.17 24.97
C TYR A 95 2.14 1.89 26.30
N GLY A 96 1.34 1.29 27.18
CA GLY A 96 0.89 1.87 28.45
C GLY A 96 -0.38 1.17 28.97
N GLU A 97 -0.99 1.70 30.04
CA GLU A 97 -2.21 1.12 30.66
C GLU A 97 -3.38 0.99 29.67
N ASN A 98 -3.48 1.90 28.70
CA ASN A 98 -4.45 1.87 27.61
C ASN A 98 -3.72 1.69 26.27
N SER A 99 -3.41 0.44 25.94
CA SER A 99 -2.82 0.09 24.65
C SER A 99 -3.78 0.46 23.52
N GLU A 100 -3.32 1.31 22.62
CA GLU A 100 -4.11 1.80 21.47
C GLU A 100 -3.37 1.50 20.16
N THR A 101 -4.14 1.21 19.12
CA THR A 101 -3.62 1.07 17.76
C THR A 101 -4.19 2.19 16.89
N LEU A 102 -3.33 3.07 16.41
CA LEU A 102 -3.68 4.04 15.39
C LEU A 102 -3.45 3.44 14.01
N ILE A 103 -4.43 3.58 13.13
CA ILE A 103 -4.37 3.16 11.74
C ILE A 103 -4.38 4.41 10.87
N ILE A 104 -3.34 4.60 10.05
CA ILE A 104 -3.31 5.66 9.05
C ILE A 104 -3.19 5.05 7.64
N PRO A 105 -3.72 5.72 6.60
CA PRO A 105 -3.54 5.28 5.23
C PRO A 105 -2.05 5.32 4.82
N ASN A 106 -1.62 4.32 4.06
CA ASN A 106 -0.32 4.22 3.42
C ASN A 106 -0.38 4.89 2.04
N THR A 107 -0.73 6.18 2.02
CA THR A 107 -0.89 6.98 0.81
C THR A 107 -0.01 8.22 0.88
N ALA A 108 0.30 8.81 -0.28
CA ALA A 108 0.99 10.10 -0.36
C ALA A 108 0.07 11.29 0.02
N GLU A 109 -0.85 11.09 0.97
CA GLU A 109 -1.82 12.09 1.39
C GLU A 109 -1.17 13.34 1.98
N VAL A 110 -1.92 14.45 1.92
CA VAL A 110 -1.54 15.74 2.51
C VAL A 110 -1.41 15.56 4.01
N ALA A 111 -0.20 15.82 4.54
CA ALA A 111 0.16 15.63 5.95
C ALA A 111 -0.89 16.16 6.95
N ASP A 112 -1.59 17.24 6.59
CA ASP A 112 -2.62 17.88 7.41
C ASP A 112 -3.79 16.95 7.77
N SER A 113 -4.28 16.11 6.83
CA SER A 113 -5.38 15.16 7.09
C SER A 113 -5.00 14.13 8.16
N ILE A 114 -3.77 13.63 8.07
CA ILE A 114 -3.22 12.65 9.01
C ILE A 114 -2.99 13.29 10.38
N ILE A 115 -2.45 14.51 10.41
CA ILE A 115 -2.23 15.27 11.64
C ILE A 115 -3.57 15.54 12.36
N ASP A 116 -4.59 16.01 11.65
CA ASP A 116 -5.92 16.24 12.21
C ASP A 116 -6.52 14.94 12.79
N HIS A 117 -6.32 13.82 12.11
CA HIS A 117 -6.78 12.53 12.59
C HIS A 117 -6.08 12.11 13.90
N ILE A 118 -4.75 12.28 13.96
CA ILE A 118 -3.97 12.02 15.19
C ILE A 118 -4.44 12.90 16.34
N GLN A 119 -4.65 14.20 16.10
CA GLN A 119 -5.10 15.15 17.12
C GLN A 119 -6.48 14.80 17.67
N ARG A 120 -7.42 14.39 16.80
CA ARG A 120 -8.76 13.93 17.22
C ARG A 120 -8.71 12.70 18.11
N ILE A 121 -7.86 11.72 17.79
CA ILE A 121 -7.74 10.46 18.54
C ILE A 121 -7.04 10.68 19.88
N THR A 122 -6.03 11.56 19.91
CA THR A 122 -5.19 11.78 21.09
C THR A 122 -5.77 12.80 22.08
N GLY A 123 -6.76 13.60 21.67
CA GLY A 123 -7.25 14.73 22.46
C GLY A 123 -6.26 15.90 22.54
N ASN A 124 -5.07 15.79 21.92
CA ASN A 124 -4.10 16.87 21.83
C ASN A 124 -4.52 17.82 20.71
N SER A 125 -5.36 18.80 21.05
CA SER A 125 -5.45 20.02 20.27
C SER A 125 -4.20 20.84 20.56
N THR A 126 -3.19 20.77 19.68
CA THR A 126 -2.16 21.80 19.71
C THR A 126 -2.85 23.09 19.29
N SER A 127 -3.12 23.96 20.26
CA SER A 127 -3.45 25.35 19.97
C SER A 127 -2.36 25.87 19.04
N ARG A 128 -2.73 26.14 17.78
CA ARG A 128 -1.87 26.91 16.88
C ARG A 128 -1.71 28.28 17.53
N SER A 129 -0.64 28.47 18.28
CA SER A 129 -0.18 29.80 18.66
C SER A 129 0.26 30.49 17.37
N SER A 130 -0.48 31.54 17.04
CA SER A 130 -0.29 32.48 15.93
C SER A 130 1.16 32.96 15.77
#